data_AF-A0AAD8Y3K2-F1
#
_entry.id   AF-A0AAD8Y3K2-F1
#
_cell.length_a   1.000
_cell.length_b   1.000
_cell.length_c   1.000
_cell.angle_alpha   90.00
_cell.angle_beta   90.00
_cell.angle_gamma   90.00
#
_symmetry.space_group_name_H-M   'P 1'
#
loop_
_entity.id
_entity.type
_entity.pdbx_description
1 polymer ?
#
loop_
_entity_poly.entity_id
_entity_poly.type
_entity_poly.pdbx_seq_one_letter_code
_entity_poly.pdbx_strand_id
1 'polypeptide(L)'
;MTNKTLTSCLGDLDITDGTVFDACANTDEEFKLIKKNWRKKVLAEHPDKGGDPDKFRTTNASFEVLRDLYQQSKVKDGTYSSYLSESAKAEAAESDIDIDELFTKYSKNTNVPSWDFYEEAAEEDVPGYKVETARSGRAKCTVCKKNSGKVAIADSAAAEASTAIVATSTASRSSSRAKKSASSAVVKQNDTTVIGLGEVRVGSFDKMAGSYGRWHHLECWRVPKKVQNGLTDPSDEESCLRDLLSMEEVLLTGLAAMDEEDQMTFVRHVINSDHWAGNRKRKAGAASGPVKQKVPRSRPNQSRHQKLPRGERRSPLDLLPM
;
A
#
# COMPACT_ATOMS: atom_id res chain seq x y z
N MET A 1 15.07 34.78 6.81
CA MET A 1 14.44 33.66 6.09
C MET A 1 13.77 34.27 4.89
N THR A 2 14.11 33.87 3.68
CA THR A 2 13.43 34.32 2.47
C THR A 2 12.05 33.69 2.45
N ASN A 3 11.00 34.51 2.33
CA ASN A 3 9.63 34.03 2.23
C ASN A 3 9.52 33.01 1.08
N LYS A 4 9.04 31.82 1.39
CA LYS A 4 8.78 30.74 0.46
C LYS A 4 7.55 31.08 -0.35
N THR A 5 7.70 30.96 -1.67
CA THR A 5 6.63 31.12 -2.64
C THR A 5 6.35 29.78 -3.31
N LEU A 6 5.20 29.65 -3.96
CA LEU A 6 4.88 28.47 -4.78
C LEU A 6 5.89 28.27 -5.92
N THR A 7 6.38 29.37 -6.52
CA THR A 7 7.47 29.34 -7.50
C THR A 7 8.74 28.75 -6.90
N SER A 8 9.09 29.09 -5.64
CA SER A 8 10.23 28.47 -4.96
C SER A 8 9.98 27.00 -4.68
N CYS A 9 8.76 26.60 -4.30
CA CYS A 9 8.43 25.20 -4.04
C CYS A 9 8.54 24.35 -5.31
N LEU A 10 8.06 24.86 -6.44
CA LEU A 10 8.22 24.22 -7.75
C LEU A 10 9.70 24.16 -8.18
N GLY A 11 10.45 25.23 -7.94
CA GLY A 11 11.89 25.28 -8.19
C GLY A 11 12.67 24.26 -7.34
N ASP A 12 12.27 24.04 -6.09
CA ASP A 12 12.83 22.99 -5.22
C ASP A 12 12.55 21.58 -5.77
N LEU A 13 11.62 21.40 -6.72
CA LEU A 13 11.37 20.14 -7.42
C LEU A 13 11.98 20.11 -8.84
N ASP A 14 12.88 21.06 -9.16
CA ASP A 14 13.47 21.27 -10.49
C ASP A 14 12.43 21.60 -11.58
N ILE A 15 11.30 22.20 -11.20
CA ILE A 15 10.27 22.71 -12.12
C ILE A 15 10.38 24.23 -12.16
N THR A 16 11.15 24.73 -13.12
CA THR A 16 11.44 26.17 -13.25
C THR A 16 10.77 26.84 -14.44
N ASP A 17 10.20 26.05 -15.35
CA ASP A 17 9.57 26.53 -16.57
C ASP A 17 8.13 26.02 -16.68
N GLY A 18 7.20 26.93 -16.97
CA GLY A 18 5.78 26.63 -17.16
C GLY A 18 5.51 25.73 -18.37
N THR A 19 6.41 25.73 -19.36
CA THR A 19 6.29 24.88 -20.56
C THR A 19 6.30 23.38 -20.24
N VAL A 20 6.82 23.00 -19.07
CA VAL A 20 6.80 21.63 -18.56
C VAL A 20 5.36 21.10 -18.44
N PHE A 21 4.38 21.98 -18.26
CA PHE A 21 2.96 21.64 -18.15
C PHE A 21 2.18 21.75 -19.47
N ASP A 22 2.79 22.18 -20.58
CA ASP A 22 2.08 22.39 -21.86
C ASP A 22 1.41 21.13 -22.42
N ALA A 23 1.95 19.95 -22.06
CA ALA A 23 1.41 18.66 -22.44
C ALA A 23 0.31 18.13 -21.50
N CYS A 24 0.05 18.82 -20.39
CA CYS A 24 -0.95 18.43 -19.39
C CYS A 24 -2.31 19.06 -19.74
N ALA A 25 -3.37 18.25 -19.76
CA ALA A 25 -4.72 18.71 -20.09
C ALA A 25 -5.48 19.31 -18.89
N ASN A 26 -5.05 19.00 -17.66
CA ASN A 26 -5.72 19.39 -16.42
C ASN A 26 -4.76 19.34 -15.22
N THR A 27 -5.21 19.87 -14.08
CA THR A 27 -4.45 19.93 -12.82
C THR A 27 -4.02 18.55 -12.32
N ASP A 28 -4.79 17.48 -12.57
CA ASP A 28 -4.43 16.12 -12.15
C ASP A 28 -3.20 15.61 -12.91
N GLU A 29 -3.10 15.91 -14.21
CA GLU A 29 -1.93 15.57 -15.03
C GLU A 29 -0.70 16.39 -14.65
N GLU A 30 -0.88 17.67 -14.35
CA GLU A 30 0.19 18.52 -13.84
C GLU A 30 0.70 18.01 -12.49
N PHE A 31 -0.20 17.65 -11.57
CA PHE A 31 0.18 17.14 -10.26
C PHE A 31 0.87 15.78 -10.34
N LYS A 32 0.48 14.91 -11.28
CA LYS A 32 1.23 13.66 -11.59
C LYS A 32 2.66 13.96 -12.03
N LEU A 33 2.87 15.00 -12.83
CA LEU A 33 4.19 15.42 -13.27
C LEU A 33 5.03 15.99 -12.12
N ILE A 34 4.44 16.82 -11.27
CA ILE A 34 5.06 17.32 -10.03
C ILE A 34 5.52 16.14 -9.16
N LYS A 35 4.63 15.17 -8.93
CA LYS A 35 4.93 13.97 -8.14
C LYS A 35 6.06 13.15 -8.75
N LYS A 36 6.09 12.99 -10.08
CA LYS A 36 7.17 12.29 -10.78
C LYS A 36 8.53 12.96 -10.57
N ASN A 37 8.59 14.29 -10.69
CA ASN A 37 9.82 15.06 -10.46
C ASN A 37 10.26 14.99 -8.98
N TRP A 38 9.31 15.14 -8.05
CA TRP A 38 9.56 14.97 -6.62
C TRP A 38 10.17 13.60 -6.30
N ARG A 39 9.56 12.49 -6.74
CA ARG A 39 10.08 11.13 -6.50
C ARG A 39 11.51 10.98 -7.02
N LYS A 40 11.78 11.45 -8.24
CA LYS A 40 13.12 11.42 -8.84
C LYS A 40 14.14 12.18 -7.99
N LYS A 41 13.78 13.36 -7.49
CA LYS A 41 14.68 14.23 -6.72
C LYS A 41 14.92 13.69 -5.31
N VAL A 42 13.86 13.27 -4.61
CA VAL A 42 13.94 12.67 -3.28
C VAL A 42 14.81 11.42 -3.27
N LEU A 43 14.75 10.59 -4.32
CA LEU A 43 15.63 9.42 -4.46
C LEU A 43 17.11 9.78 -4.62
N ALA A 44 17.41 10.89 -5.28
CA ALA A 44 18.77 11.38 -5.48
C ALA A 44 19.33 12.06 -4.22
N GLU A 45 18.48 12.76 -3.47
CA GLU A 45 18.85 13.53 -2.28
C GLU A 45 18.74 12.75 -0.97
N HIS A 46 18.28 11.50 -1.01
CA HIS A 46 18.01 10.70 0.18
C HIS A 46 19.26 10.50 1.07
N PRO A 47 19.18 10.75 2.38
CA PRO A 47 20.32 10.65 3.29
C PRO A 47 20.95 9.24 3.36
N ASP A 48 20.14 8.18 3.31
CA ASP A 48 20.63 6.78 3.29
C ASP A 48 21.57 6.46 2.11
N LYS A 49 21.49 7.20 1.00
CA LYS A 49 22.39 7.03 -0.15
C LYS A 49 23.48 8.10 -0.21
N GLY A 50 23.69 8.84 0.88
CA GLY A 50 24.69 9.91 0.98
C GLY A 50 24.23 11.25 0.42
N GLY A 51 22.92 11.45 0.23
CA GLY A 51 22.35 12.74 -0.12
C GLY A 51 22.34 13.74 1.04
N ASP A 52 22.06 15.00 0.71
CA ASP A 52 22.03 16.09 1.69
C ASP A 52 20.68 16.11 2.44
N PRO A 53 20.66 15.86 3.76
CA PRO A 53 19.42 15.81 4.54
C PRO A 53 18.61 17.12 4.50
N ASP A 54 19.28 18.28 4.40
CA ASP A 54 18.59 19.57 4.42
C ASP A 54 17.93 19.86 3.07
N LYS A 55 18.55 19.43 1.96
CA LYS A 55 17.92 19.44 0.64
C LYS A 55 16.74 18.50 0.58
N PHE A 56 16.91 17.26 1.06
CA PHE A 56 15.83 16.28 1.13
C PHE A 56 14.60 16.85 1.88
N ARG A 57 14.82 17.46 3.05
CA ARG A 57 13.74 18.08 3.83
C ARG A 57 13.09 19.25 3.08
N THR A 58 13.88 20.08 2.42
CA THR A 58 13.37 21.20 1.63
C THR A 58 12.51 20.71 0.47
N THR A 59 13.02 19.75 -0.31
CA THR A 59 12.31 19.09 -1.42
C THR A 59 10.99 18.45 -0.93
N ASN A 60 11.02 17.76 0.20
CA ASN A 60 9.84 17.11 0.75
C ASN A 60 8.80 18.13 1.25
N ALA A 61 9.22 19.16 2.00
CA ALA A 61 8.34 20.21 2.47
C ALA A 61 7.69 20.99 1.32
N SER A 62 8.46 21.29 0.26
CA SER A 62 7.94 21.95 -0.93
C SER A 62 6.89 21.10 -1.66
N PHE A 63 7.06 19.78 -1.74
CA PHE A 63 6.05 18.89 -2.31
C PHE A 63 4.78 18.83 -1.45
N GLU A 64 4.92 18.74 -0.14
CA GLU A 64 3.80 18.71 0.80
C GLU A 64 2.93 19.98 0.71
N VAL A 65 3.55 21.15 0.57
CA VAL A 65 2.83 22.41 0.28
C VAL A 65 2.02 22.29 -1.03
N LEU A 66 2.65 21.83 -2.13
CA LEU A 66 1.98 21.69 -3.42
C LEU A 66 0.84 20.67 -3.39
N ARG A 67 0.98 19.60 -2.61
CA ARG A 67 -0.05 18.58 -2.37
C ARG A 67 -1.25 19.15 -1.62
N ASP A 68 -1.02 19.93 -0.57
CA ASP A 68 -2.11 20.58 0.17
C ASP A 68 -2.93 21.51 -0.73
N LEU A 69 -2.26 22.29 -1.60
CA LEU A 69 -2.95 23.14 -2.57
C LEU A 69 -3.80 22.32 -3.55
N TYR A 70 -3.27 21.19 -4.04
CA TYR A 70 -3.99 20.27 -4.92
C TYR A 70 -5.24 19.73 -4.24
N GLN A 71 -5.10 19.16 -3.03
CA GLN A 71 -6.18 18.53 -2.29
C GLN A 71 -7.29 19.52 -1.91
N GLN A 72 -6.93 20.76 -1.58
CA GLN A 72 -7.88 21.82 -1.27
C GLN A 72 -8.50 22.45 -2.53
N SER A 73 -8.09 22.03 -3.74
CA SER A 73 -8.51 22.63 -5.01
C SER A 73 -8.24 24.15 -5.06
N LYS A 74 -7.13 24.59 -4.46
CA LYS A 74 -6.73 26.01 -4.37
C LYS A 74 -5.65 26.40 -5.38
N VAL A 75 -5.44 25.57 -6.41
CA VAL A 75 -4.54 25.90 -7.53
C VAL A 75 -5.16 27.03 -8.34
N LYS A 76 -4.44 28.15 -8.42
CA LYS A 76 -4.87 29.36 -9.12
C LYS A 76 -5.05 29.06 -10.60
N ASP A 77 -6.13 29.57 -11.19
CA ASP A 77 -6.49 29.40 -12.60
C ASP A 77 -6.60 27.93 -13.07
N GLY A 78 -6.65 26.97 -12.13
CA GLY A 78 -6.66 25.55 -12.42
C GLY A 78 -5.34 24.99 -12.99
N THR A 79 -4.23 25.74 -12.91
CA THR A 79 -2.92 25.31 -13.43
C THR A 79 -1.75 25.78 -12.57
N TYR A 80 -0.76 24.91 -12.37
CA TYR A 80 0.51 25.23 -11.72
C TYR A 80 1.42 26.10 -12.59
N SER A 81 1.21 26.10 -13.91
CA SER A 81 1.98 26.94 -14.84
C SER A 81 1.80 28.44 -14.55
N SER A 82 0.62 28.82 -14.04
CA SER A 82 0.31 30.20 -13.64
C SER A 82 1.37 30.75 -12.66
N TYR A 83 1.84 29.95 -11.71
CA TYR A 83 2.83 30.35 -10.68
C TYR A 83 4.27 30.49 -11.20
N LEU A 84 4.56 30.02 -12.41
CA LEU A 84 5.88 30.13 -13.04
C LEU A 84 5.96 31.35 -13.97
N SER A 85 4.83 31.98 -14.29
CA SER A 85 4.78 33.20 -15.09
C SER A 85 5.42 34.39 -14.36
N GLU A 86 6.04 35.32 -15.11
CA GLU A 86 6.64 36.53 -14.54
C GLU A 86 5.59 37.42 -13.83
N SER A 87 4.34 37.40 -14.29
CA SER A 87 3.20 38.07 -13.67
C SER A 87 2.86 37.52 -12.28
N ALA A 88 3.05 36.23 -12.03
CA ALA A 88 2.73 35.62 -10.74
C ALA A 88 3.71 36.00 -9.61
N LYS A 89 4.91 36.47 -9.95
CA LYS A 89 5.87 36.97 -8.95
C LYS A 89 5.38 38.26 -8.26
N ALA A 90 4.44 38.98 -8.86
CA ALA A 90 3.88 40.22 -8.32
C ALA A 90 2.60 40.01 -7.48
N GLU A 91 1.83 38.94 -7.74
CA GLU A 91 0.54 38.68 -7.07
C GLU A 91 0.60 37.65 -5.93
N ALA A 92 1.79 37.22 -5.52
CA ALA A 92 1.99 36.29 -4.40
C ALA A 92 1.49 36.82 -3.02
N ALA A 93 0.94 38.02 -2.97
CA ALA A 93 0.44 38.68 -1.77
C ALA A 93 -1.06 38.47 -1.48
N GLU A 94 -1.83 37.83 -2.37
CA GLU A 94 -3.30 37.77 -2.26
C GLU A 94 -3.91 36.35 -2.12
N SER A 95 -3.11 35.29 -1.97
CA SER A 95 -3.67 33.99 -1.63
C SER A 95 -3.92 33.89 -0.12
N ASP A 96 -5.13 33.50 0.29
CA ASP A 96 -5.52 33.20 1.69
C ASP A 96 -4.68 32.10 2.38
N ILE A 97 -3.71 31.52 1.68
CA ILE A 97 -2.83 30.46 2.18
C ILE A 97 -1.47 31.06 2.50
N ASP A 98 -1.09 31.04 3.77
CA ASP A 98 0.27 31.36 4.19
C ASP A 98 1.21 30.20 3.82
N ILE A 99 1.84 30.32 2.64
CA ILE A 99 2.78 29.33 2.11
C ILE A 99 3.99 29.17 3.02
N ASP A 100 4.44 30.24 3.67
CA ASP A 100 5.56 30.20 4.61
C ASP A 100 5.22 29.41 5.87
N GLU A 101 4.00 29.60 6.39
CA GLU A 101 3.50 28.84 7.53
C GLU A 101 3.40 27.34 7.20
N LEU A 102 2.80 27.00 6.04
CA LEU A 102 2.71 25.61 5.58
C LEU A 102 4.09 24.99 5.35
N PHE A 103 5.00 25.70 4.69
CA PHE A 103 6.35 25.21 4.48
C PHE A 103 7.06 24.98 5.82
N THR A 104 6.94 25.92 6.75
CA THR A 104 7.53 25.81 8.10
C THR A 104 6.94 24.63 8.89
N LYS A 105 5.64 24.37 8.74
CA LYS A 105 4.97 23.21 9.33
C LYS A 105 5.57 21.91 8.80
N TYR A 106 5.74 21.79 7.47
CA TYR A 106 6.27 20.58 6.86
C TYR A 106 7.78 20.42 7.01
N SER A 107 8.55 21.50 7.01
CA SER A 107 10.01 21.46 7.18
C SER A 107 10.44 21.02 8.58
N LYS A 108 9.56 21.18 9.58
CA LYS A 108 9.76 20.66 10.93
C LYS A 108 9.55 19.15 11.02
N ASN A 109 8.92 18.53 10.01
CA ASN A 109 8.78 17.10 9.96
C ASN A 109 10.14 16.47 9.64
N THR A 110 10.76 15.88 10.66
CA THR A 110 12.03 15.15 10.51
C THR A 110 11.82 13.71 10.09
N ASN A 111 10.58 13.31 9.81
CA ASN A 111 10.28 11.96 9.36
C ASN A 111 10.82 11.75 7.93
N VAL A 112 11.71 10.77 7.80
CA VAL A 112 12.31 10.38 6.52
C VAL A 112 11.98 8.90 6.31
N PRO A 113 10.95 8.58 5.50
CA PRO A 113 10.73 7.21 5.04
C PRO A 113 11.99 6.64 4.41
N SER A 114 12.14 5.31 4.41
CA SER A 114 13.35 4.68 3.89
C SER A 114 13.54 4.89 2.38
N TRP A 115 14.77 4.78 1.89
CA TRP A 115 15.04 4.91 0.45
C TRP A 115 14.25 3.90 -0.40
N ASP A 116 14.15 2.65 0.09
CA ASP A 116 13.40 1.58 -0.58
C ASP A 116 11.91 1.95 -0.76
N PHE A 117 11.33 2.71 0.18
CA PHE A 117 9.95 3.20 0.05
C PHE A 117 9.80 4.11 -1.18
N TYR A 118 10.73 5.05 -1.37
CA TYR A 118 10.70 5.98 -2.49
C TYR A 118 11.04 5.31 -3.84
N GLU A 119 11.86 4.27 -3.84
CA GLU A 119 12.23 3.57 -5.07
C GLU A 119 11.02 2.83 -5.64
N GLU A 120 10.32 2.08 -4.78
CA GLU A 120 9.10 1.38 -5.16
C GLU A 120 7.99 2.37 -5.53
N ALA A 121 7.90 3.49 -4.82
CA ALA A 121 7.00 4.58 -5.15
C ALA A 121 7.21 5.12 -6.58
N ALA A 122 8.45 5.19 -7.03
CA ALA A 122 8.79 5.70 -8.36
C ALA A 122 8.47 4.71 -9.48
N GLU A 123 8.46 3.40 -9.20
CA GLU A 123 8.11 2.36 -10.17
C GLU A 123 6.59 2.19 -10.34
N GLU A 124 5.81 2.40 -9.26
CA GLU A 124 4.35 2.27 -9.28
C GLU A 124 3.65 3.61 -9.60
N ASP A 125 3.21 3.79 -10.85
CA ASP A 125 2.37 4.94 -11.26
C ASP A 125 1.01 4.96 -10.55
N VAL A 126 0.49 3.78 -10.19
CA VAL A 126 -0.80 3.59 -9.53
C VAL A 126 -0.57 2.84 -8.22
N PRO A 127 -1.13 3.32 -7.09
CA PRO A 127 -0.92 2.68 -5.80
C PRO A 127 -1.30 1.21 -5.82
N GLY A 128 -0.41 0.35 -5.33
CA GLY A 128 -0.62 -1.09 -5.36
C GLY A 128 -1.86 -1.58 -4.58
N TYR A 129 -2.32 -0.81 -3.59
CA TYR A 129 -3.46 -1.18 -2.75
C TYR A 129 -4.48 -0.06 -2.65
N LYS A 130 -5.75 -0.45 -2.55
CA LYS A 130 -6.87 0.44 -2.26
C LYS A 130 -7.53 0.02 -0.96
N VAL A 131 -7.71 0.97 -0.05
CA VAL A 131 -8.43 0.81 1.20
C VAL A 131 -9.73 1.58 1.05
N GLU A 132 -10.86 0.95 1.39
CA GLU A 132 -12.15 1.63 1.42
C GLU A 132 -13.13 0.90 2.33
N THR A 133 -14.13 1.62 2.80
CA THR A 133 -15.35 1.07 3.37
C THR A 133 -16.17 0.40 2.24
N ALA A 134 -16.57 -0.84 2.45
CA ALA A 134 -17.25 -1.62 1.43
C ALA A 134 -18.61 -1.00 1.04
N ARG A 135 -18.71 -0.50 -0.20
CA ARG A 135 -19.95 0.10 -0.73
C ARG A 135 -21.10 -0.89 -0.98
N SER A 136 -20.82 -2.18 -0.96
CA SER A 136 -21.83 -3.24 -1.10
C SER A 136 -21.34 -4.55 -0.51
N GLY A 137 -22.29 -5.37 -0.05
CA GLY A 137 -22.05 -6.74 0.43
C GLY A 137 -21.87 -7.78 -0.68
N ARG A 138 -21.28 -7.40 -1.83
CA ARG A 138 -21.12 -8.30 -3.00
C ARG A 138 -19.68 -8.76 -3.20
N ALA A 139 -18.72 -8.03 -2.65
CA ALA A 139 -17.31 -8.38 -2.78
C ALA A 139 -17.01 -9.65 -1.99
N LYS A 140 -16.16 -10.50 -2.57
CA LYS A 140 -15.73 -11.74 -1.92
C LYS A 140 -14.25 -11.63 -1.56
N CYS A 141 -13.93 -12.00 -0.34
CA CYS A 141 -12.57 -12.08 0.14
C CYS A 141 -11.81 -13.21 -0.56
N THR A 142 -10.70 -12.84 -1.19
CA THR A 142 -9.87 -13.73 -1.99
C THR A 142 -9.19 -14.81 -1.13
N VAL A 143 -8.91 -14.51 0.14
CA VAL A 143 -8.31 -15.47 1.09
C VAL A 143 -9.35 -16.46 1.59
N CYS A 144 -10.50 -15.97 2.09
CA CYS A 144 -11.58 -16.84 2.58
C CYS A 144 -12.08 -17.77 1.48
N LYS A 145 -12.22 -17.26 0.24
CA LYS A 145 -12.62 -18.07 -0.92
C LYS A 145 -11.66 -19.23 -1.21
N LYS A 146 -10.35 -19.07 -0.99
CA LYS A 146 -9.36 -20.15 -1.17
C LYS A 146 -9.43 -21.19 -0.05
N ASN A 147 -9.84 -20.77 1.14
CA ASN A 147 -9.91 -21.64 2.31
C ASN A 147 -11.24 -22.40 2.42
N SER A 148 -12.36 -21.83 1.95
CA SER A 148 -13.67 -22.50 2.00
C SER A 148 -13.70 -23.82 1.22
N GLY A 149 -12.90 -23.95 0.16
CA GLY A 149 -12.73 -25.22 -0.56
C GLY A 149 -11.90 -26.29 0.18
N LYS A 150 -11.16 -25.93 1.24
CA LYS A 150 -10.32 -26.87 2.01
C LYS A 150 -11.05 -27.49 3.20
N VAL A 151 -12.00 -26.78 3.81
CA VAL A 151 -12.74 -27.27 4.99
C VAL A 151 -13.77 -28.33 4.57
N ALA A 152 -14.35 -28.21 3.38
CA ALA A 152 -15.38 -29.13 2.88
C ALA A 152 -14.94 -30.60 2.70
N ILE A 153 -13.64 -30.93 2.82
CA ILE A 153 -13.12 -32.30 2.68
C ILE A 153 -12.84 -32.95 4.05
N ALA A 154 -12.76 -32.17 5.14
CA ALA A 154 -12.41 -32.70 6.47
C ALA A 154 -13.64 -33.09 7.31
N ASP A 155 -14.79 -32.43 7.10
CA ASP A 155 -16.00 -32.66 7.93
C ASP A 155 -16.87 -33.84 7.47
N SER A 156 -16.57 -34.48 6.33
CA SER A 156 -17.28 -35.70 5.90
C SER A 156 -16.71 -37.00 6.49
N ALA A 157 -15.67 -36.94 7.34
CA ALA A 157 -15.03 -38.12 7.94
C ALA A 157 -15.18 -38.22 9.47
N ALA A 158 -15.79 -37.24 10.13
CA ALA A 158 -15.88 -37.19 11.60
C ALA A 158 -17.30 -37.36 12.16
N ALA A 159 -18.31 -37.59 11.31
CA ALA A 159 -19.73 -37.63 11.72
C ALA A 159 -20.31 -39.05 11.97
N GLU A 160 -19.47 -40.06 12.24
CA GLU A 160 -19.95 -41.39 12.65
C GLU A 160 -19.27 -41.89 13.95
N ALA A 161 -19.35 -41.12 15.03
CA ALA A 161 -19.13 -41.68 16.37
C ALA A 161 -19.64 -40.72 17.46
N SER A 162 -20.95 -40.74 17.73
CA SER A 162 -21.53 -40.57 19.08
C SER A 162 -23.04 -40.47 19.00
N THR A 163 -23.72 -41.62 19.04
CA THR A 163 -25.14 -41.66 19.46
C THR A 163 -25.49 -43.04 20.03
N ALA A 164 -25.18 -43.20 21.30
CA ALA A 164 -25.68 -44.24 22.21
C ALA A 164 -25.29 -43.69 23.61
N ILE A 165 -26.03 -43.66 24.72
CA ILE A 165 -27.19 -44.35 25.30
C ILE A 165 -27.54 -43.42 26.51
N VAL A 166 -28.75 -43.16 27.00
CA VAL A 166 -29.66 -43.99 27.83
C VAL A 166 -30.85 -43.10 28.18
N ALA A 167 -32.06 -43.66 28.05
CA ALA A 167 -33.30 -43.12 28.59
C ALA A 167 -33.53 -43.58 30.04
N THR A 168 -34.16 -42.74 30.86
CA THR A 168 -35.16 -43.20 31.84
C THR A 168 -36.19 -42.11 32.14
N SER A 169 -37.40 -42.59 32.37
CA SER A 169 -38.71 -41.95 32.28
C SER A 169 -39.17 -41.29 33.59
N THR A 170 -40.09 -40.33 33.52
CA THR A 170 -41.36 -40.36 34.29
C THR A 170 -42.35 -39.33 33.77
N ALA A 171 -43.63 -39.66 33.93
CA ALA A 171 -44.79 -39.19 33.19
C ALA A 171 -45.31 -37.79 33.58
N SER A 172 -46.05 -37.15 32.67
CA SER A 172 -47.46 -36.75 32.89
C SER A 172 -48.13 -36.19 31.63
N ARG A 173 -49.40 -36.57 31.50
CA ARG A 173 -50.37 -36.29 30.44
C ARG A 173 -50.67 -34.80 30.29
N SER A 174 -50.88 -34.31 29.07
CA SER A 174 -52.16 -33.73 28.63
C SER A 174 -52.11 -33.28 27.17
N SER A 175 -53.25 -33.44 26.50
CA SER A 175 -53.43 -33.33 25.06
C SER A 175 -53.70 -31.89 24.63
N SER A 176 -53.09 -31.42 23.55
CA SER A 176 -53.78 -30.60 22.57
C SER A 176 -53.05 -30.60 21.24
N ARG A 177 -53.86 -30.75 20.19
CA ARG A 177 -53.53 -31.03 18.81
C ARG A 177 -53.18 -29.72 18.10
N ALA A 178 -51.91 -29.45 17.86
CA ALA A 178 -51.46 -28.35 17.00
C ALA A 178 -50.62 -28.90 15.84
N LYS A 179 -51.12 -28.69 14.62
CA LYS A 179 -50.43 -29.02 13.37
C LYS A 179 -49.13 -28.20 13.29
N LYS A 180 -47.98 -28.83 13.52
CA LYS A 180 -46.66 -28.27 13.22
C LYS A 180 -46.32 -28.54 11.76
N SER A 181 -46.41 -27.50 10.92
CA SER A 181 -45.66 -27.44 9.66
C SER A 181 -44.18 -27.37 10.01
N ALA A 182 -43.46 -28.47 9.76
CA ALA A 182 -42.01 -28.52 9.87
C ALA A 182 -41.40 -27.78 8.67
N SER A 183 -41.41 -26.45 8.76
CA SER A 183 -40.48 -25.62 8.00
C SER A 183 -39.10 -25.89 8.59
N SER A 184 -38.35 -26.79 7.96
CA SER A 184 -36.96 -27.04 8.32
C SER A 184 -36.21 -25.73 8.09
N ALA A 185 -36.02 -24.96 9.17
CA ALA A 185 -35.19 -23.76 9.17
C ALA A 185 -33.75 -24.23 9.00
N VAL A 186 -33.34 -24.39 7.74
CA VAL A 186 -31.94 -24.47 7.37
C VAL A 186 -31.33 -23.16 7.86
N VAL A 187 -30.65 -23.22 9.00
CA VAL A 187 -29.77 -22.15 9.47
C VAL A 187 -28.76 -21.96 8.35
N LYS A 188 -28.97 -20.95 7.51
CA LYS A 188 -28.00 -20.57 6.48
C LYS A 188 -26.74 -20.19 7.23
N GLN A 189 -25.74 -21.06 7.20
CA GLN A 189 -24.41 -20.70 7.67
C GLN A 189 -23.99 -19.43 6.93
N ASN A 190 -23.60 -18.40 7.68
CA ASN A 190 -23.14 -17.15 7.11
C ASN A 190 -21.94 -17.44 6.20
N ASP A 191 -22.04 -17.05 4.92
CA ASP A 191 -20.94 -17.16 3.97
C ASP A 191 -19.84 -16.18 4.38
N THR A 192 -18.87 -16.68 5.16
CA THR A 192 -17.71 -15.91 5.65
C THR A 192 -16.78 -15.45 4.53
N THR A 193 -17.05 -15.79 3.26
CA THR A 193 -16.29 -15.29 2.12
C THR A 193 -16.78 -13.94 1.63
N VAL A 194 -18.00 -13.53 1.96
CA VAL A 194 -18.55 -12.24 1.57
C VAL A 194 -18.08 -11.15 2.54
N ILE A 195 -17.67 -10.01 2.00
CA ILE A 195 -17.33 -8.82 2.78
C ILE A 195 -18.61 -8.02 2.96
N GLY A 196 -18.96 -7.67 4.20
CA GLY A 196 -20.17 -6.95 4.55
C GLY A 196 -20.20 -5.53 3.96
N LEU A 197 -21.41 -4.98 3.76
CA LEU A 197 -21.58 -3.55 3.48
C LEU A 197 -21.11 -2.76 4.71
N GLY A 198 -20.32 -1.71 4.51
CA GLY A 198 -19.80 -0.91 5.61
C GLY A 198 -18.50 -1.45 6.24
N GLU A 199 -18.01 -2.62 5.83
CA GLU A 199 -16.77 -3.16 6.39
C GLU A 199 -15.54 -2.57 5.70
N VAL A 200 -14.50 -2.24 6.47
CA VAL A 200 -13.19 -1.89 5.93
C VAL A 200 -12.59 -3.07 5.16
N ARG A 201 -12.17 -2.82 3.93
CA ARG A 201 -11.57 -3.84 3.06
C ARG A 201 -10.39 -3.30 2.28
N VAL A 202 -9.52 -4.22 1.86
CA VAL A 202 -8.33 -3.89 1.06
C VAL A 202 -8.39 -4.62 -0.29
N GLY A 203 -8.29 -3.86 -1.37
CA GLY A 203 -8.16 -4.35 -2.74
C GLY A 203 -6.73 -4.21 -3.23
N SER A 204 -6.29 -5.12 -4.10
CA SER A 204 -4.99 -5.00 -4.79
C SER A 204 -5.21 -4.55 -6.22
N PHE A 205 -4.35 -3.66 -6.72
CA PHE A 205 -4.36 -3.24 -8.11
C PHE A 205 -4.06 -4.44 -9.03
N ASP A 206 -4.82 -4.55 -10.12
CA ASP A 206 -4.58 -5.52 -11.18
C ASP A 206 -4.11 -4.77 -12.42
N LYS A 207 -2.81 -4.91 -12.75
CA LYS A 207 -2.19 -4.24 -13.90
C LYS A 207 -2.87 -4.60 -15.23
N MET A 208 -3.41 -5.81 -15.36
CA MET A 208 -4.09 -6.22 -16.60
C MET A 208 -5.49 -5.61 -16.72
N ALA A 209 -6.21 -5.53 -15.59
CA ALA A 209 -7.57 -4.98 -15.58
C ALA A 209 -7.60 -3.45 -15.43
N GLY A 210 -6.46 -2.81 -15.15
CA GLY A 210 -6.36 -1.37 -14.90
C GLY A 210 -7.21 -0.88 -13.73
N SER A 211 -7.57 -1.77 -12.80
CA SER A 211 -8.52 -1.49 -11.73
C SER A 211 -8.19 -2.27 -10.47
N TYR A 212 -8.72 -1.80 -9.35
CA TYR A 212 -8.59 -2.48 -8.06
C TYR A 212 -9.55 -3.67 -7.98
N GLY A 213 -8.99 -4.82 -7.61
CA GLY A 213 -9.73 -6.06 -7.46
C GLY A 213 -9.15 -6.89 -6.33
N ARG A 214 -9.43 -8.20 -6.35
CA ARG A 214 -8.95 -9.17 -5.34
C ARG A 214 -9.12 -8.63 -3.91
N TRP A 215 -10.37 -8.34 -3.56
CA TRP A 215 -10.70 -7.80 -2.24
C TRP A 215 -10.35 -8.80 -1.13
N HIS A 216 -10.01 -8.24 0.02
CA HIS A 216 -9.74 -8.94 1.27
C HIS A 216 -10.54 -8.28 2.39
N HIS A 217 -11.11 -9.09 3.30
CA HIS A 217 -11.44 -8.57 4.64
C HIS A 217 -10.17 -7.98 5.25
N LEU A 218 -10.30 -6.93 6.06
CA LEU A 218 -9.15 -6.31 6.72
C LEU A 218 -8.29 -7.37 7.44
N GLU A 219 -8.89 -8.21 8.28
CA GLU A 219 -8.21 -9.30 9.01
C GLU A 219 -7.49 -10.33 8.12
N CYS A 220 -7.98 -10.51 6.89
CA CYS A 220 -7.42 -11.45 5.92
C CYS A 220 -6.26 -10.86 5.12
N TRP A 221 -6.19 -9.53 5.03
CA TRP A 221 -5.09 -8.86 4.41
C TRP A 221 -3.84 -8.98 5.29
N ARG A 222 -2.67 -9.07 4.65
CA ARG A 222 -1.38 -9.10 5.34
C ARG A 222 -0.59 -7.89 4.92
N VAL A 223 -0.23 -7.07 5.89
CA VAL A 223 0.44 -5.79 5.70
C VAL A 223 1.76 -6.06 4.98
N PRO A 224 1.97 -5.58 3.75
CA PRO A 224 3.22 -5.77 3.01
C PRO A 224 4.39 -5.06 3.70
N LYS A 225 5.60 -5.58 3.50
CA LYS A 225 6.82 -5.01 4.11
C LYS A 225 7.04 -3.53 3.75
N LYS A 226 6.65 -3.13 2.53
CA LYS A 226 6.71 -1.74 2.08
C LYS A 226 5.85 -0.77 2.89
N VAL A 227 4.65 -1.21 3.29
CA VAL A 227 3.79 -0.43 4.18
C VAL A 227 4.36 -0.42 5.61
N GLN A 228 4.90 -1.55 6.08
CA GLN A 228 5.54 -1.64 7.39
C GLN A 228 6.74 -0.68 7.52
N ASN A 229 7.60 -0.65 6.50
CA ASN A 229 8.80 0.18 6.46
C ASN A 229 8.50 1.69 6.36
N GLY A 230 7.29 2.07 5.93
CA GLY A 230 6.86 3.45 5.90
C GLY A 230 6.38 3.97 7.26
N LEU A 231 6.21 3.11 8.27
CA LEU A 231 5.80 3.51 9.61
C LEU A 231 7.01 3.96 10.41
N THR A 232 6.90 5.12 11.06
CA THR A 232 8.00 5.74 11.78
C THR A 232 7.99 5.39 13.26
N ASP A 233 6.81 5.36 13.88
CA ASP A 233 6.62 4.85 15.23
C ASP A 233 5.34 3.99 15.31
N PRO A 234 5.46 2.65 15.18
CA PRO A 234 4.34 1.73 15.29
C PRO A 234 3.60 1.74 16.64
N SER A 235 4.14 2.43 17.65
CA SER A 235 3.55 2.55 18.98
C SER A 235 2.55 3.71 19.10
N ASP A 236 2.61 4.68 18.18
CA ASP A 236 1.78 5.88 18.17
C ASP A 236 0.80 5.84 17.00
N GLU A 237 -0.49 5.63 17.29
CA GLU A 237 -1.54 5.52 16.26
C GLU A 237 -1.67 6.81 15.43
N GLU A 238 -1.50 7.99 16.04
CA GLU A 238 -1.65 9.27 15.33
C GLU A 238 -0.48 9.52 14.36
N SER A 239 0.75 9.21 14.78
CA SER A 239 1.90 9.23 13.88
C SER A 239 1.75 8.20 12.77
N CYS A 240 1.28 6.99 13.07
CA CYS A 240 1.00 5.98 12.05
C CYS A 240 -0.09 6.40 11.06
N LEU A 241 -1.14 7.10 11.50
CA LEU A 241 -2.14 7.65 10.59
C LEU A 241 -1.53 8.68 9.65
N ARG A 242 -0.71 9.61 10.17
CA ARG A 242 0.01 10.58 9.34
C ARG A 242 0.95 9.90 8.35
N ASP A 243 1.67 8.88 8.78
CA ASP A 243 2.55 8.09 7.92
C ASP A 243 1.72 7.42 6.81
N LEU A 244 0.62 6.74 7.14
CA LEU A 244 -0.22 6.05 6.16
C LEU A 244 -0.92 7.00 5.18
N LEU A 245 -1.34 8.18 5.63
CA LEU A 245 -1.84 9.25 4.76
C LEU A 245 -0.72 9.80 3.87
N SER A 246 0.53 9.87 4.34
CA SER A 246 1.67 10.24 3.49
C SER A 246 2.00 9.17 2.44
N MET A 247 1.68 7.89 2.73
CA MET A 247 1.77 6.78 1.77
C MET A 247 0.59 6.72 0.80
N GLU A 248 -0.44 7.54 1.01
CA GLU A 248 -1.56 7.66 0.09
C GLU A 248 -1.06 8.21 -1.26
N GLU A 249 -1.58 7.65 -2.34
CA GLU A 249 -1.14 7.90 -3.72
C GLU A 249 0.25 7.35 -4.08
N VAL A 250 0.91 6.68 -3.14
CA VAL A 250 2.17 5.96 -3.36
C VAL A 250 1.94 4.46 -3.27
N LEU A 251 1.57 3.97 -2.09
CA LEU A 251 1.33 2.55 -1.82
C LEU A 251 -0.15 2.24 -1.63
N LEU A 252 -0.88 3.21 -1.08
CA LEU A 252 -2.28 3.11 -0.70
C LEU A 252 -3.12 4.13 -1.49
N THR A 253 -4.41 3.91 -1.59
CA THR A 253 -5.38 4.92 -2.05
C THR A 253 -6.72 4.70 -1.37
N GLY A 254 -7.45 5.79 -1.14
CA GLY A 254 -8.81 5.77 -0.58
C GLY A 254 -8.87 5.86 0.93
N LEU A 255 -7.72 5.99 1.62
CA LEU A 255 -7.66 6.07 3.08
C LEU A 255 -8.19 7.42 3.57
N ALA A 256 -7.74 8.55 2.99
CA ALA A 256 -8.23 9.88 3.33
C ALA A 256 -9.74 10.07 3.08
N ALA A 257 -10.34 9.27 2.18
CA ALA A 257 -11.76 9.34 1.87
C ALA A 257 -12.65 8.55 2.86
N MET A 258 -12.06 7.76 3.75
CA MET A 258 -12.77 7.04 4.82
C MET A 258 -13.05 7.98 6.00
N ASP A 259 -14.04 7.63 6.82
CA ASP A 259 -14.23 8.33 8.09
C ASP A 259 -13.11 8.01 9.10
N GLU A 260 -13.00 8.83 10.14
CA GLU A 260 -11.92 8.73 11.12
C GLU A 260 -11.95 7.40 11.90
N GLU A 261 -13.13 6.83 12.15
CA GLU A 261 -13.27 5.54 12.85
C GLU A 261 -12.72 4.38 12.00
N ASP A 262 -13.07 4.36 10.72
CA ASP A 262 -12.59 3.38 9.76
C ASP A 262 -11.09 3.57 9.46
N GLN A 263 -10.60 4.82 9.39
CA GLN A 263 -9.17 5.12 9.28
C GLN A 263 -8.39 4.55 10.46
N MET A 264 -8.85 4.80 11.69
CA MET A 264 -8.20 4.28 12.90
C MET A 264 -8.30 2.75 13.00
N THR A 265 -9.39 2.15 12.53
CA THR A 265 -9.53 0.70 12.40
C THR A 265 -8.46 0.12 11.47
N PHE A 266 -8.20 0.79 10.33
CA PHE A 266 -7.12 0.40 9.42
C PHE A 266 -5.73 0.59 10.05
N VAL A 267 -5.47 1.72 10.72
CA VAL A 267 -4.21 2.00 11.43
C VAL A 267 -3.90 0.90 12.45
N ARG A 268 -4.86 0.57 13.33
CA ARG A 268 -4.72 -0.50 14.34
C ARG A 268 -4.39 -1.86 13.73
N HIS A 269 -4.98 -2.16 12.59
CA HIS A 269 -4.66 -3.37 11.84
C HIS A 269 -3.23 -3.34 11.28
N VAL A 270 -2.79 -2.19 10.76
CA VAL A 270 -1.47 -2.02 10.16
C VAL A 270 -0.34 -2.09 11.19
N ILE A 271 -0.49 -1.45 12.36
CA ILE A 271 0.53 -1.46 13.42
C ILE A 271 0.67 -2.82 14.09
N ASN A 272 -0.38 -3.63 14.07
CA ASN A 272 -0.36 -4.95 14.70
C ASN A 272 0.50 -5.94 13.89
N SER A 273 1.65 -6.31 14.48
CA SER A 273 2.64 -7.20 13.88
C SER A 273 2.11 -8.60 13.53
N ASP A 274 1.00 -9.06 14.10
CA ASP A 274 0.36 -10.35 13.75
C ASP A 274 -0.26 -10.33 12.34
N HIS A 275 -0.58 -9.14 11.84
CA HIS A 275 -1.07 -8.94 10.49
C HIS A 275 0.04 -8.69 9.47
N TRP A 276 1.31 -8.64 9.88
CA TRP A 276 2.43 -8.40 8.98
C TRP A 276 2.74 -9.60 8.08
N ALA A 277 2.93 -9.34 6.78
CA ALA A 277 3.44 -10.34 5.86
C ALA A 277 4.86 -10.75 6.26
N GLY A 278 5.15 -12.05 6.27
CA GLY A 278 6.47 -12.59 6.65
C GLY A 278 6.68 -12.82 8.15
N ASN A 279 5.88 -12.20 9.03
CA ASN A 279 5.96 -12.41 10.49
C ASN A 279 5.29 -13.70 10.98
N ARG A 280 5.13 -14.70 10.10
CA ARG A 280 4.81 -16.04 10.59
C ARG A 280 6.06 -16.53 11.31
N LYS A 281 6.10 -16.31 12.63
CA LYS A 281 6.83 -17.20 13.56
C LYS A 281 6.54 -18.59 13.02
N ARG A 282 7.54 -19.22 12.40
CA ARG A 282 7.45 -20.64 12.07
C ARG A 282 7.02 -21.25 13.38
N LYS A 283 5.78 -21.73 13.45
CA LYS A 283 5.23 -22.33 14.66
C LYS A 283 6.30 -23.33 15.05
N ALA A 284 7.00 -23.07 16.15
CA ALA A 284 8.05 -23.93 16.67
C ALA A 284 7.29 -25.16 17.19
N GLY A 285 6.86 -25.97 16.24
CA GLY A 285 5.86 -26.99 16.38
C GLY A 285 6.52 -28.31 16.07
N ALA A 286 6.85 -28.99 17.16
CA ALA A 286 6.96 -30.44 17.30
C ALA A 286 8.17 -31.13 16.65
N ALA A 287 9.05 -31.57 17.55
CA ALA A 287 9.93 -32.73 17.44
C ALA A 287 10.96 -32.72 16.31
N SER A 288 12.13 -32.18 16.66
CA SER A 288 13.41 -32.77 16.29
C SER A 288 13.42 -34.27 16.61
N GLY A 289 12.98 -35.09 15.65
CA GLY A 289 13.39 -36.49 15.59
C GLY A 289 14.92 -36.55 15.45
N PRO A 290 15.58 -37.64 15.91
CA PRO A 290 17.02 -37.74 15.86
C PRO A 290 17.51 -37.61 14.42
N VAL A 291 18.33 -36.58 14.19
CA VAL A 291 19.01 -36.34 12.93
C VAL A 291 19.89 -37.55 12.64
N LYS A 292 19.47 -38.41 11.70
CA LYS A 292 20.37 -39.39 11.09
C LYS A 292 21.52 -38.59 10.47
N GLN A 293 22.71 -38.70 11.07
CA GLN A 293 23.95 -38.16 10.53
C GLN A 293 24.10 -38.64 9.09
N LYS A 294 23.91 -37.74 8.13
CA LYS A 294 24.33 -37.98 6.75
C LYS A 294 25.85 -38.00 6.76
N VAL A 295 26.40 -39.20 6.59
CA VAL A 295 27.81 -39.43 6.32
C VAL A 295 28.25 -38.51 5.17
N PRO A 296 29.33 -37.74 5.33
CA PRO A 296 29.81 -36.85 4.28
C PRO A 296 30.28 -37.71 3.10
N ARG A 297 29.54 -37.67 2.00
CA ARG A 297 29.97 -38.25 0.73
C ARG A 297 31.04 -37.31 0.16
N SER A 298 32.29 -37.70 0.31
CA SER A 298 33.44 -37.05 -0.32
C SER A 298 33.18 -36.95 -1.83
N ARG A 299 33.14 -35.71 -2.34
CA ARG A 299 33.15 -35.46 -3.77
C ARG A 299 34.59 -35.59 -4.28
N PRO A 300 34.84 -36.36 -5.34
CA PRO A 300 36.13 -36.37 -5.98
C PRO A 300 36.40 -35.02 -6.65
N ASN A 301 37.60 -34.53 -6.37
CA ASN A 301 38.31 -33.43 -7.00
C ASN A 301 38.22 -33.54 -8.54
N GLN A 302 37.49 -32.64 -9.20
CA GLN A 302 37.61 -32.43 -10.64
C GLN A 302 38.28 -31.09 -10.89
N SER A 303 39.48 -31.22 -11.42
CA SER A 303 40.35 -30.18 -11.93
C SER A 303 39.75 -29.48 -13.15
N ARG A 304 39.89 -28.15 -13.14
CA ARG A 304 40.52 -27.37 -14.22
C ARG A 304 39.91 -27.50 -15.63
N HIS A 305 39.07 -26.52 -15.99
CA HIS A 305 39.17 -25.90 -17.32
C HIS A 305 38.83 -24.41 -17.24
N GLN A 306 39.87 -23.58 -17.35
CA GLN A 306 39.75 -22.16 -17.64
C GLN A 306 39.24 -22.02 -19.08
N LYS A 307 38.08 -21.39 -19.27
CA LYS A 307 37.62 -20.89 -20.57
C LYS A 307 38.18 -19.47 -20.75
N LEU A 308 39.06 -19.31 -21.74
CA LEU A 308 39.48 -18.01 -22.25
C LEU A 308 38.30 -17.31 -22.96
N PRO A 309 38.18 -15.96 -22.88
CA PRO A 309 37.17 -15.22 -23.62
C PRO A 309 37.49 -15.18 -25.12
N ARG A 310 36.47 -15.51 -25.94
CA ARG A 310 36.48 -15.40 -27.40
C ARG A 310 36.33 -13.93 -27.83
N GLY A 311 37.41 -13.39 -28.38
CA GLY A 311 37.45 -12.62 -29.63
C GLY A 311 36.44 -11.48 -29.84
N GLU A 312 36.96 -10.26 -29.72
CA GLU A 312 36.48 -9.06 -30.42
C GLU A 312 36.27 -9.34 -31.91
N ARG A 313 35.05 -9.10 -32.40
CA ARG A 313 34.81 -8.88 -33.83
C ARG A 313 34.90 -7.38 -34.10
N ARG A 314 36.03 -6.97 -34.69
CA ARG A 314 36.16 -5.69 -35.38
C ARG A 314 35.27 -5.71 -36.62
N SER A 315 34.37 -4.74 -36.73
CA SER A 315 33.64 -4.43 -37.95
C SER A 315 34.58 -3.78 -38.97
N PRO A 316 34.59 -4.22 -40.25
CA PRO A 316 35.36 -3.58 -41.30
C PRO A 316 34.79 -2.23 -41.72
N LEU A 317 35.71 -1.32 -42.02
CA LEU A 317 35.52 -0.10 -42.81
C LEU A 317 34.73 -0.38 -44.09
N ASP A 318 33.62 0.32 -44.29
CA ASP A 318 33.14 0.64 -45.64
C ASP A 318 33.53 2.09 -45.95
N LEU A 319 34.58 2.17 -46.76
CA LEU A 319 34.93 3.27 -47.64
C LEU A 319 33.78 3.47 -48.65
N LEU A 320 33.30 4.71 -48.81
CA LEU A 320 32.75 5.15 -50.09
C LEU A 320 33.44 6.44 -50.55
N PRO A 321 33.87 6.48 -51.82
CA PRO A 321 34.35 7.69 -52.49
C PRO A 321 33.23 8.40 -53.26
N MET A 322 33.43 9.71 -53.44
CA MET A 322 32.79 10.72 -54.32
C MET A 322 32.15 11.85 -53.53
#